data_AF-A0A399HN21-F1
#
_entry.id   AF-A0A399HN21-F1
#
_cell.length_a   1.000
_cell.length_b   1.000
_cell.length_c   1.000
_cell.angle_alpha   90.00
_cell.angle_beta   90.00
_cell.angle_gamma   90.00
#
_symmetry.space_group_name_H-M   'P 1'
#
loop_
_entity.id
_entity.type
_entity.pdbx_description
1 polymer ?
#
loop_
_entity_poly.entity_id
_entity_poly.type
_entity_poly.pdbx_seq_one_letter_code
_entity_poly.pdbx_strand_id
1 'polypeptide(L)'
;MKEFPSKLSASGWDLGAVKSHPTTGFSGTNDSRQVLPLRVRYIDSEKQNHTNALVLAYLLQDENSVKLLPSQTDAERLLEIVDAMELPTRVILDAGAQILELSNFQVVETWLRISNSNDIKAKAVIFFNDHEKLSVLDHNGCVERLQTSPFSKHLQECLVYLDQAHT
;
A
#
# COMPACT_ATOMS: atom_id res chain seq x y z
N MET A 1 -10.98 20.60 24.83
CA MET A 1 -10.57 19.19 24.98
C MET A 1 -11.79 18.44 25.52
N LYS A 2 -12.27 17.41 24.81
CA LYS A 2 -13.50 16.68 25.16
C LYS A 2 -13.08 15.47 26.01
N GLU A 3 -13.40 15.48 27.30
CA GLU A 3 -13.10 14.37 28.20
C GLU A 3 -14.36 13.53 28.44
N PHE A 4 -14.17 12.22 28.53
CA PHE A 4 -15.24 11.26 28.80
C PHE A 4 -14.99 10.59 30.16
N PRO A 5 -16.03 10.33 30.95
CA PRO A 5 -15.91 9.77 32.30
C PRO A 5 -15.38 8.33 32.33
N SER A 6 -15.37 7.65 31.17
CA SER A 6 -14.84 6.29 31.02
C SER A 6 -14.10 6.16 29.69
N LYS A 7 -12.93 5.52 29.72
CA LYS A 7 -12.15 5.19 28.52
C LYS A 7 -12.42 3.74 28.13
N LEU A 8 -13.02 3.52 26.96
CA LEU A 8 -13.02 2.20 26.34
C LEU A 8 -11.59 1.93 25.86
N SER A 9 -10.97 0.92 26.44
CA SER A 9 -9.65 0.44 26.04
C SER A 9 -9.80 -0.99 25.56
N ALA A 10 -9.22 -1.31 24.41
CA ALA A 10 -9.15 -2.66 23.88
C ALA A 10 -7.69 -2.99 23.56
N SER A 11 -7.33 -4.25 23.74
CA SER A 11 -6.02 -4.82 23.42
C SER A 11 -6.21 -5.98 22.44
N GLY A 12 -5.22 -6.30 21.61
CA GLY A 12 -5.24 -7.54 20.80
C GLY A 12 -5.43 -8.80 21.66
N TRP A 13 -5.00 -8.76 22.93
CA TRP A 13 -5.23 -9.84 23.90
C TRP A 13 -6.71 -10.06 24.22
N ASP A 14 -7.57 -9.06 24.02
CA ASP A 14 -9.01 -9.18 24.20
C ASP A 14 -9.67 -10.16 23.24
N LEU A 15 -9.02 -10.47 22.11
CA LEU A 15 -9.52 -11.39 21.08
C LEU A 15 -9.51 -12.85 21.56
N GLY A 16 -8.52 -13.23 22.37
CA GLY A 16 -8.37 -14.59 22.91
C GLY A 16 -8.86 -14.75 24.36
N ALA A 17 -9.33 -13.68 24.99
CA ALA A 17 -9.78 -13.70 26.38
C ALA A 17 -11.12 -14.43 26.51
N VAL A 18 -11.28 -15.20 27.60
CA VAL A 18 -12.55 -15.88 27.92
C VAL A 18 -13.47 -14.86 28.58
N LYS A 19 -14.63 -14.61 27.96
CA LYS A 19 -15.61 -13.61 28.38
C LYS A 19 -17.01 -14.22 28.33
N SER A 20 -17.95 -13.65 29.08
CA SER A 20 -19.37 -14.06 29.07
C SER A 20 -20.01 -13.93 27.68
N HIS A 21 -19.58 -12.91 26.93
CA HIS A 21 -19.96 -12.69 25.54
C HIS A 21 -18.70 -12.81 24.67
N PRO A 22 -18.50 -13.96 24.00
CA PRO A 22 -17.31 -14.17 23.18
C PRO A 22 -17.23 -13.16 22.04
N THR A 23 -16.02 -12.67 21.77
CA THR A 23 -15.76 -11.86 20.58
C THR A 23 -15.79 -12.78 19.36
N THR A 24 -16.67 -12.50 18.40
CA THR A 24 -16.73 -13.19 17.11
C THR A 24 -16.40 -12.20 16.00
N GLY A 25 -15.67 -12.66 14.98
CA GLY A 25 -15.32 -11.86 13.80
C GLY A 25 -15.39 -12.70 12.54
N PHE A 26 -15.41 -12.02 11.40
CA PHE A 26 -15.33 -12.65 10.08
C PHE A 26 -13.93 -12.44 9.52
N SER A 27 -13.36 -13.50 8.96
CA SER A 27 -12.12 -13.43 8.19
C SER A 27 -12.48 -13.55 6.70
N GLY A 28 -11.95 -12.64 5.88
CA GLY A 28 -12.16 -12.68 4.44
C GLY A 28 -11.47 -13.89 3.80
N THR A 29 -10.24 -14.18 4.20
CA THR A 29 -9.46 -15.35 3.79
C THR A 29 -9.05 -16.19 4.99
N ASN A 30 -8.54 -17.41 4.78
CA ASN A 30 -8.09 -18.30 5.86
C ASN A 30 -6.56 -18.30 6.07
N ASP A 31 -5.83 -17.39 5.44
CA ASP A 31 -4.35 -17.34 5.45
C ASP A 31 -3.78 -17.19 6.86
N SER A 32 -4.44 -16.41 7.72
CA SER A 32 -3.98 -16.14 9.09
C SER A 32 -4.41 -17.21 10.10
N ARG A 33 -5.03 -18.33 9.68
CA ARG A 33 -5.53 -19.38 10.58
C ARG A 33 -4.44 -19.90 11.54
N GLN A 34 -3.21 -20.03 11.06
CA GLN A 34 -2.10 -20.58 11.83
C GLN A 34 -1.59 -19.65 12.94
N VAL A 35 -1.87 -18.34 12.83
CA VAL A 35 -1.39 -17.33 13.79
C VAL A 35 -2.50 -16.87 14.75
N LEU A 36 -3.68 -17.49 14.69
CA LEU A 36 -4.76 -17.17 15.60
C LEU A 36 -4.39 -17.52 17.05
N PRO A 37 -4.80 -16.70 18.04
CA PRO A 37 -4.60 -17.04 19.45
C PRO A 37 -5.20 -18.42 19.77
N LEU A 38 -4.54 -19.20 20.62
CA LEU A 38 -4.90 -20.60 20.93
C LEU A 38 -6.37 -20.83 21.32
N ARG A 39 -7.02 -19.81 21.90
CA ARG A 39 -8.43 -19.88 22.35
C ARG A 39 -9.42 -19.45 21.27
N VAL A 40 -8.97 -18.82 20.19
CA VAL A 40 -9.79 -18.47 19.04
C VAL A 40 -9.97 -19.72 18.20
N ARG A 41 -11.24 -20.07 17.93
CA ARG A 41 -11.58 -21.19 17.07
C ARG A 41 -12.02 -20.67 15.72
N TYR A 42 -11.36 -21.13 14.67
CA TYR A 42 -11.80 -20.91 13.31
C TYR A 42 -13.00 -21.81 13.01
N ILE A 43 -14.02 -21.26 12.34
CA ILE A 43 -15.20 -22.00 11.90
C ILE A 43 -15.19 -22.00 10.37
N ASP A 44 -14.87 -23.14 9.77
CA ASP A 44 -14.97 -23.34 8.33
C ASP A 44 -16.47 -23.35 7.95
N SER A 45 -16.91 -22.38 7.16
CA SER A 45 -18.27 -22.31 6.63
C SER A 45 -18.24 -22.60 5.13
N GLU A 46 -18.95 -23.63 4.68
CA GLU A 46 -19.06 -23.93 3.23
C GLU A 46 -19.56 -22.73 2.42
N LYS A 47 -20.42 -21.91 3.02
CA LYS A 47 -20.92 -20.67 2.40
C LYS A 47 -19.81 -19.65 2.12
N GLN A 48 -18.67 -19.73 2.79
CA GLN A 48 -17.54 -18.82 2.66
C GLN A 48 -16.33 -19.44 1.94
N ASN A 49 -16.38 -20.72 1.54
CA ASN A 49 -15.26 -21.36 0.82
C ASN A 49 -14.85 -20.62 -0.45
N HIS A 50 -15.79 -19.91 -1.09
CA HIS A 50 -15.54 -19.16 -2.30
C HIS A 50 -14.72 -17.88 -2.07
N THR A 51 -14.58 -17.37 -0.83
CA THR A 51 -13.93 -16.08 -0.59
C THR A 51 -12.44 -16.08 -0.91
N ASN A 52 -11.75 -17.22 -0.69
CA ASN A 52 -10.37 -17.40 -1.17
C ASN A 52 -10.30 -17.36 -2.71
N ALA A 53 -11.27 -17.99 -3.39
CA ALA A 53 -11.34 -17.98 -4.86
C ALA A 53 -11.73 -16.61 -5.43
N LEU A 54 -12.44 -15.77 -4.66
CA LEU A 54 -12.77 -14.40 -5.08
C LEU A 54 -11.52 -13.54 -5.30
N VAL A 55 -10.47 -13.72 -4.49
CA VAL A 55 -9.21 -12.97 -4.69
C VAL A 55 -8.63 -13.25 -6.06
N LEU A 56 -8.56 -14.53 -6.46
CA LEU A 56 -8.11 -14.92 -7.78
C LEU A 56 -9.06 -14.41 -8.87
N ALA A 57 -10.38 -14.48 -8.64
CA ALA A 57 -11.37 -13.97 -9.58
C ALA A 57 -11.19 -12.46 -9.82
N TYR A 58 -10.89 -11.67 -8.77
CA TYR A 58 -10.60 -10.25 -8.91
C TYR A 58 -9.30 -10.01 -9.67
N LEU A 59 -8.22 -10.72 -9.34
CA LEU A 59 -6.94 -10.57 -10.04
C LEU A 59 -7.02 -10.90 -11.54
N LEU A 60 -7.93 -11.78 -11.93
CA LEU A 60 -8.12 -12.23 -13.31
C LEU A 60 -9.19 -11.44 -14.09
N GLN A 61 -9.78 -10.38 -13.53
CA GLN A 61 -10.71 -9.54 -14.29
C GLN A 61 -9.99 -8.82 -15.44
N ASP A 62 -10.72 -8.55 -16.53
CA ASP A 62 -10.17 -8.00 -17.77
C ASP A 62 -9.55 -6.60 -17.58
N GLU A 63 -9.94 -5.86 -16.55
CA GLU A 63 -9.36 -4.55 -16.20
C GLU A 63 -7.97 -4.66 -15.58
N ASN A 64 -7.59 -5.84 -15.09
CA ASN A 64 -6.29 -6.08 -14.48
C ASN A 64 -5.30 -6.62 -15.52
N SER A 65 -4.06 -6.15 -15.44
CA SER A 65 -2.96 -6.67 -16.23
C SER A 65 -1.88 -7.24 -15.33
N VAL A 66 -1.20 -8.29 -15.81
CA VAL A 66 -0.12 -8.95 -15.09
C VAL A 66 1.15 -8.87 -15.93
N LYS A 67 2.23 -8.38 -15.32
CA LYS A 67 3.56 -8.38 -15.93
C LYS A 67 4.47 -9.32 -15.15
N LEU A 68 5.06 -10.28 -15.86
CA LEU A 68 6.11 -11.13 -15.29
C LEU A 68 7.42 -10.34 -15.24
N LEU A 69 8.03 -10.28 -14.06
CA LEU A 69 9.31 -9.65 -13.84
C LEU A 69 10.46 -10.66 -14.09
N PRO A 70 11.63 -10.20 -14.56
CA PRO A 70 12.81 -11.05 -14.64
C PRO A 70 13.30 -11.46 -13.25
N SER A 71 14.02 -12.59 -13.19
CA SER A 71 14.48 -13.22 -11.94
C SER A 71 15.44 -12.37 -11.10
N GLN A 72 16.10 -11.40 -11.71
CA GLN A 72 16.88 -10.36 -11.03
C GLN A 72 16.45 -9.03 -11.62
N THR A 73 15.78 -8.23 -10.81
CA THR A 73 15.33 -6.88 -11.17
C THR A 73 15.72 -6.00 -10.01
N ASP A 74 16.54 -4.99 -10.26
CA ASP A 74 16.76 -3.92 -9.29
C ASP A 74 15.61 -2.90 -9.35
N ALA A 75 15.52 -2.04 -8.34
CA ALA A 75 14.50 -1.01 -8.26
C ALA A 75 14.40 -0.11 -9.51
N GLU A 76 15.53 0.28 -10.11
CA GLU A 76 15.53 1.15 -11.30
C GLU A 76 14.91 0.42 -12.50
N ARG A 77 15.30 -0.84 -12.73
CA ARG A 77 14.73 -1.65 -13.82
C ARG A 77 13.24 -1.92 -13.62
N LEU A 78 12.79 -2.08 -12.37
CA LEU A 78 11.36 -2.20 -12.07
C LEU A 78 10.62 -0.92 -12.46
N LEU A 79 11.14 0.25 -12.09
CA LEU A 79 10.53 1.55 -12.44
C LEU A 79 10.49 1.77 -13.96
N GLU A 80 11.54 1.36 -14.69
CA GLU A 80 11.52 1.38 -16.16
C GLU A 80 10.42 0.48 -16.75
N ILE A 81 10.19 -0.71 -16.17
CA ILE A 81 9.11 -1.60 -16.60
C ILE A 81 7.73 -0.96 -16.33
N VAL A 82 7.57 -0.31 -15.17
CA VAL A 82 6.32 0.38 -14.79
C VAL A 82 6.03 1.56 -15.74
N ASP A 83 7.07 2.31 -16.09
CA ASP A 83 6.95 3.48 -16.96
C ASP A 83 6.71 3.09 -18.43
N ALA A 84 7.14 1.88 -18.84
CA ALA A 84 6.89 1.31 -20.17
C ALA A 84 5.57 0.53 -20.29
N MET A 85 4.71 0.56 -19.26
CA MET A 85 3.38 -0.06 -19.34
C MET A 85 2.48 0.66 -20.36
N GLU A 86 1.56 -0.09 -20.98
CA GLU A 86 0.67 0.43 -22.04
C GLU A 86 -0.22 1.57 -21.52
N LEU A 87 -0.70 1.46 -20.28
CA LEU A 87 -1.40 2.52 -19.59
C LEU A 87 -0.43 3.28 -18.68
N PRO A 88 -0.45 4.63 -18.69
CA PRO A 88 0.48 5.42 -17.90
C PRO A 88 0.24 5.21 -16.41
N THR A 89 1.22 4.62 -15.73
CA THR A 89 1.15 4.37 -14.29
C THR A 89 1.26 5.68 -13.52
N ARG A 90 0.30 5.92 -12.61
CA ARG A 90 0.25 7.14 -11.78
C ARG A 90 0.46 6.87 -10.30
N VAL A 91 0.22 5.63 -9.88
CA VAL A 91 0.29 5.20 -8.48
C VAL A 91 1.01 3.87 -8.42
N ILE A 92 2.01 3.77 -7.55
CA ILE A 92 2.67 2.53 -7.18
C ILE A 92 2.39 2.29 -5.71
N LEU A 93 1.86 1.10 -5.40
CA LEU A 93 1.67 0.60 -4.06
C LEU A 93 2.62 -0.59 -3.86
N ASP A 94 3.73 -0.40 -3.14
CA ASP A 94 4.68 -1.47 -2.82
C ASP A 94 4.20 -2.26 -1.59
N ALA A 95 3.14 -3.05 -1.82
CA ALA A 95 2.61 -4.03 -0.88
C ALA A 95 3.41 -5.33 -1.00
N GLY A 96 4.47 -5.45 -0.21
CA GLY A 96 5.34 -6.62 -0.19
C GLY A 96 6.82 -6.30 -0.04
N ALA A 97 7.17 -5.00 -0.05
CA ALA A 97 8.54 -4.51 0.02
C ALA A 97 9.41 -5.15 -1.08
N GLN A 98 8.96 -5.07 -2.33
CA GLN A 98 9.73 -5.53 -3.48
C GLN A 98 10.87 -4.56 -3.81
N ILE A 99 10.75 -3.28 -3.43
CA ILE A 99 11.79 -2.27 -3.63
C ILE A 99 12.59 -2.10 -2.34
N LEU A 100 13.54 -3.02 -2.10
CA LEU A 100 14.36 -3.02 -0.87
C LEU A 100 15.66 -2.23 -0.99
N GLU A 101 16.17 -2.04 -2.21
CA GLU A 101 17.50 -1.45 -2.40
C GLU A 101 17.51 0.09 -2.27
N LEU A 102 16.33 0.72 -2.39
CA LEU A 102 16.17 2.17 -2.40
C LEU A 102 15.29 2.62 -1.23
N SER A 103 15.67 3.74 -0.62
CA SER A 103 14.76 4.49 0.25
C SER A 103 13.60 5.08 -0.56
N ASN A 104 12.47 5.37 0.09
CA ASN A 104 11.32 5.98 -0.57
C ASN A 104 11.70 7.25 -1.35
N PHE A 105 12.60 8.08 -0.81
CA PHE A 105 13.13 9.27 -1.49
C PHE A 105 13.82 8.89 -2.80
N GLN A 106 14.72 7.90 -2.79
CA GLN A 106 15.45 7.47 -3.98
C GLN A 106 14.53 6.83 -5.02
N VAL A 107 13.49 6.10 -4.59
CA VAL A 107 12.45 5.56 -5.49
C VAL A 107 11.75 6.69 -6.22
N VAL A 108 11.26 7.70 -5.49
CA VAL A 108 10.50 8.79 -6.12
C VAL A 108 11.35 9.71 -6.97
N GLU A 109 12.60 9.96 -6.58
CA GLU A 109 13.55 10.73 -7.38
C GLU A 109 13.85 10.02 -8.70
N THR A 110 14.12 8.71 -8.63
CA THR A 110 14.38 7.88 -9.80
C THR A 110 13.17 7.80 -10.71
N TRP A 111 11.99 7.57 -10.14
CA TRP A 111 10.75 7.48 -10.91
C TRP A 111 10.40 8.81 -11.59
N LEU A 112 10.52 9.93 -10.88
CA LEU A 112 10.26 11.26 -11.46
C LEU A 112 11.19 11.56 -12.64
N ARG A 113 12.47 11.16 -12.53
CA ARG A 113 13.47 11.29 -13.60
C ARG A 113 13.12 10.44 -14.83
N ILE A 114 12.74 9.19 -14.62
CA ILE A 114 12.36 8.26 -15.70
C ILE A 114 11.11 8.77 -16.41
N SER A 115 10.05 9.07 -15.66
CA SER A 115 8.77 9.50 -16.24
C SER A 115 8.85 10.82 -17.02
N ASN A 116 9.76 11.73 -16.65
CA ASN A 116 9.99 12.97 -17.40
C ASN A 116 10.61 12.73 -18.79
N SER A 117 11.23 11.57 -19.00
CA SER A 117 11.78 11.17 -20.30
C SER A 117 10.72 10.62 -21.26
N ASN A 118 9.54 10.27 -20.74
CA ASN A 118 8.39 9.77 -21.50
C ASN A 118 7.25 10.81 -21.53
N ASP A 119 6.17 10.54 -22.25
CA ASP A 119 5.03 11.48 -22.44
C ASP A 119 4.25 11.80 -21.14
N ILE A 120 4.64 11.23 -19.98
CA ILE A 120 4.05 11.48 -18.67
C ILE A 120 4.66 12.73 -18.04
N LYS A 121 4.01 13.88 -18.24
CA LYS A 121 4.44 15.19 -17.67
C LYS A 121 4.06 15.36 -16.19
N ALA A 122 4.36 14.37 -15.34
CA ALA A 122 4.22 14.57 -13.90
C ALA A 122 5.18 15.66 -13.43
N LYS A 123 4.72 16.56 -12.56
CA LYS A 123 5.52 17.67 -12.03
C LYS A 123 6.18 17.36 -10.70
N ALA A 124 5.65 16.37 -9.98
CA ALA A 124 6.11 15.99 -8.66
C ALA A 124 5.67 14.56 -8.30
N VAL A 125 6.23 13.99 -7.24
CA VAL A 125 5.86 12.66 -6.71
C VAL A 125 5.55 12.74 -5.23
N ILE A 126 4.44 12.15 -4.83
CA ILE A 126 3.98 12.07 -3.44
C ILE A 126 4.49 10.77 -2.82
N PHE A 127 5.04 10.86 -1.61
CA PHE A 127 5.55 9.72 -0.85
C PHE A 127 5.59 10.02 0.65
N PHE A 128 5.87 8.99 1.45
CA PHE A 128 6.24 9.16 2.85
C PHE A 128 7.74 9.37 2.99
N ASN A 129 8.13 10.51 3.58
CA ASN A 129 9.53 10.78 3.90
C ASN A 129 10.01 10.01 5.14
N ASP A 130 11.29 10.14 5.48
CA ASP A 130 11.93 9.49 6.63
C ASP A 130 11.35 9.85 8.00
N HIS A 131 10.45 10.85 8.06
CA HIS A 131 9.71 11.24 9.26
C HIS A 131 8.25 10.80 9.23
N GLU A 132 7.91 9.85 8.35
CA GLU A 132 6.56 9.32 8.15
C GLU A 132 5.53 10.43 7.84
N LYS A 133 5.98 11.48 7.14
CA LYS A 133 5.10 12.58 6.70
C LYS A 133 4.90 12.51 5.21
N LEU A 134 3.63 12.55 4.82
CA LEU A 134 3.24 12.65 3.43
C LEU A 134 3.79 13.94 2.83
N SER A 135 4.71 13.77 1.90
CA SER A 135 5.55 14.81 1.31
C SER A 135 5.51 14.70 -0.20
N VAL A 136 5.97 15.75 -0.86
CA VAL A 136 6.06 15.81 -2.31
C VAL A 136 7.49 16.19 -2.70
N LEU A 137 8.01 15.54 -3.74
CA LEU A 137 9.29 15.85 -4.38
C LEU A 137 9.03 16.43 -5.76
N ASP A 138 9.57 17.61 -6.07
CA ASP A 138 9.49 18.22 -7.40
C ASP A 138 10.77 17.98 -8.24
N HIS A 139 10.75 18.43 -9.51
CA HIS A 139 11.89 18.33 -10.43
C HIS A 139 13.12 19.16 -10.01
N ASN A 140 12.98 20.09 -9.06
CA ASN A 140 14.09 20.86 -8.54
C ASN A 140 14.78 20.15 -7.36
N GLY A 141 14.31 18.95 -6.99
CA GLY A 141 14.78 18.23 -5.82
C GLY A 141 14.20 18.78 -4.51
N CYS A 142 13.19 19.67 -4.57
CA CYS A 142 12.59 20.25 -3.38
C CYS A 142 11.62 19.26 -2.74
N VAL A 143 11.81 18.99 -1.45
CA VAL A 143 10.90 18.18 -0.64
C VAL A 143 10.14 19.07 0.32
N GLU A 144 8.82 19.02 0.25
CA GLU A 144 7.93 19.71 1.19
C GLU A 144 6.75 18.84 1.60
N ARG A 145 6.08 19.19 2.70
CA ARG A 145 4.88 18.46 3.14
C ARG A 145 3.74 18.68 2.16
N LEU A 146 3.02 17.62 1.81
CA LEU A 146 1.91 17.71 0.87
C LEU A 146 0.87 18.74 1.33
N GLN A 147 0.54 18.76 2.62
CA GLN A 147 -0.48 19.67 3.18
C GLN A 147 -0.20 21.17 2.94
N THR A 148 1.07 21.56 2.90
CA THR A 148 1.49 22.95 2.69
C THR A 148 1.87 23.24 1.25
N SER A 149 2.07 22.21 0.44
CA SER A 149 2.47 22.30 -0.96
C SER A 149 1.31 22.77 -1.85
N PRO A 150 1.57 23.57 -2.91
CA PRO A 150 0.58 23.81 -3.96
C PRO A 150 0.05 22.51 -4.59
N PHE A 151 0.86 21.44 -4.61
CA PHE A 151 0.47 20.15 -5.16
C PHE A 151 -0.70 19.48 -4.42
N SER A 152 -1.01 19.87 -3.17
CA SER A 152 -2.23 19.41 -2.46
C SER A 152 -3.52 19.65 -3.23
N LYS A 153 -3.55 20.68 -4.09
CA LYS A 153 -4.71 21.04 -4.92
C LYS A 153 -4.56 20.59 -6.38
N HIS A 154 -3.41 20.02 -6.73
CA HIS A 154 -3.04 19.65 -8.10
C HIS A 154 -2.53 18.20 -8.18
N LEU A 155 -3.19 17.28 -7.46
CA LEU A 155 -2.79 15.86 -7.40
C LEU A 155 -2.78 15.18 -8.77
N GLN A 156 -3.59 15.66 -9.72
CA GLN A 156 -3.58 15.20 -11.11
C GLN A 156 -2.26 15.47 -11.85
N GLU A 157 -1.37 16.30 -11.28
CA GLU A 157 -0.05 16.60 -11.81
C GLU A 157 1.05 15.78 -11.10
N CYS A 158 0.69 14.94 -10.13
CA CYS A 158 1.62 14.17 -9.31
C CYS A 158 1.59 12.66 -9.60
N LEU A 159 2.73 12.01 -9.45
CA LEU A 159 2.81 10.56 -9.24
C LEU A 159 2.66 10.26 -7.75
N VAL A 160 2.34 9.02 -7.38
CA VAL A 160 2.19 8.60 -5.98
C VAL A 160 2.90 7.28 -5.76
N TYR A 161 3.81 7.25 -4.80
CA TYR A 161 4.49 6.04 -4.36
C TYR A 161 4.23 5.84 -2.87
N LEU A 162 3.64 4.70 -2.51
CA LEU A 162 3.38 4.30 -1.12
C LEU A 162 3.93 2.90 -0.88
N ASP A 163 4.69 2.74 0.20
CA ASP A 163 5.24 1.45 0.62
C ASP A 163 4.45 0.85 1.80
N GLN A 164 4.55 -0.47 1.96
CA GLN A 164 3.87 -1.20 3.03
C GLN A 164 4.26 -0.74 4.44
N ALA A 165 5.50 -0.29 4.65
CA ALA A 165 5.96 0.08 5.99
C ALA A 165 5.20 1.31 6.55
N HIS A 166 4.60 2.11 5.67
CA HIS A 166 3.97 3.38 6.03
C HIS A 166 2.50 3.48 5.58
N THR A 167 1.86 2.34 5.26
CA THR A 167 0.42 2.24 4.95
C THR A 167 -0.40 1.57 6.05
#